data_AF-A0A6H1ZZY5-F1
#
_entry.id   AF-A0A6H1ZZY5-F1
#
_cell.length_a   1.000
_cell.length_b   1.000
_cell.length_c   1.000
_cell.angle_alpha   90.00
_cell.angle_beta   90.00
_cell.angle_gamma   90.00
#
_symmetry.space_group_name_H-M   'P 1'
#
loop_
_entity.id
_entity.type
_entity.pdbx_description
1 polymer ?
#
loop_
_entity_poly.entity_id
_entity_poly.type
_entity_poly.pdbx_seq_one_letter_code
_entity_poly.pdbx_strand_id
1 'polypeptide(L)'
;MATTFKGVNKTIIDSITPATILCPGLQGGNVRVMLDYYTALGTEVATDTIEMCDELPIGAKIVEVIIENNDATTVLDVGDAEVNNRYINDATVAAITRINVLTGLYYTVDMTTAATPDNQILLTVRTATLTAGSVIGLAVFYTVE
;
A
#
# COMPACT_ATOMS: atom_id res chain seq x y z
N MET A 1 -1.25 9.48 38.94
CA MET A 1 -0.75 10.25 37.77
C MET A 1 -0.44 9.27 36.67
N ALA A 2 -0.96 9.48 35.46
CA ALA A 2 -0.65 8.64 34.31
C ALA A 2 0.79 8.93 33.84
N THR A 3 1.60 7.90 33.68
CA THR A 3 2.98 8.01 33.23
C THR A 3 2.99 8.10 31.71
N THR A 4 3.54 9.19 31.16
CA THR A 4 3.71 9.35 29.71
C THR A 4 5.05 8.78 29.27
N PHE A 5 5.01 7.77 28.41
CA PHE A 5 6.19 7.23 27.75
C PHE A 5 6.33 7.86 26.36
N LYS A 6 7.50 8.44 26.07
CA LYS A 6 7.82 9.01 24.76
C LYS A 6 8.60 7.97 23.97
N GLY A 7 7.97 7.38 22.97
CA GLY A 7 8.68 6.58 21.97
C GLY A 7 9.56 7.49 21.12
N VAL A 8 10.84 7.14 20.98
CA VAL A 8 11.73 7.72 19.97
C VAL A 8 12.24 6.58 19.10
N ASN A 9 12.06 6.70 17.80
CA ASN A 9 12.69 5.81 16.84
C ASN A 9 14.19 6.14 16.84
N LYS A 10 15.01 5.25 17.39
CA LYS A 10 16.47 5.36 17.33
C LYS A 10 17.02 4.03 16.87
N THR A 11 17.81 4.06 15.80
CA THR A 11 18.72 2.96 15.49
C THR A 11 19.67 2.80 16.67
N ILE A 12 19.58 1.67 17.38
CA ILE A 12 20.55 1.34 18.43
C ILE A 12 21.84 0.93 17.71
N ILE A 13 22.83 1.80 17.78
CA ILE A 13 24.19 1.50 17.32
C ILE A 13 24.97 1.14 18.57
N ASP A 14 25.23 -0.15 18.80
CA ASP A 14 26.00 -0.64 19.95
C ASP A 14 27.52 -0.58 19.71
N SER A 15 27.94 -0.18 18.50
CA SER A 15 29.33 -0.20 18.06
C SER A 15 30.07 1.08 18.46
N ILE A 16 31.14 0.92 19.24
CA ILE A 16 32.01 2.00 19.73
C ILE A 16 33.04 2.51 18.70
N THR A 17 33.02 2.01 17.45
CA THR A 17 34.03 2.34 16.44
C THR A 17 33.46 3.23 15.33
N PRO A 18 33.83 4.52 15.25
CA PRO A 18 33.26 5.48 14.30
C PRO A 18 33.33 5.10 12.82
N ALA A 19 34.34 4.33 12.42
CA ALA A 19 34.52 3.87 11.03
C ALA A 19 33.49 2.81 10.57
N THR A 20 32.75 2.20 11.50
CA THR A 20 31.71 1.20 11.22
C THR A 20 30.30 1.66 11.62
N ILE A 21 30.16 2.88 12.15
CA ILE A 21 28.88 3.36 12.68
C ILE A 21 27.82 3.44 11.59
N LEU A 22 28.16 3.95 10.41
CA LEU A 22 27.33 3.86 9.20
C LEU A 22 28.27 4.01 8.01
N CYS A 23 28.62 2.93 7.31
CA CYS A 23 29.25 3.06 5.99
C CYS A 23 28.23 3.70 5.04
N PRO A 24 28.48 4.91 4.48
CA PRO A 24 27.61 5.47 3.44
C PRO A 24 27.77 4.59 2.19
N GLY A 25 26.88 3.60 2.05
CA GLY A 25 26.89 2.61 0.96
C GLY A 25 26.46 1.19 1.33
N LEU A 26 26.32 0.84 2.61
CA LEU A 26 25.90 -0.53 3.04
C LEU A 26 24.41 -0.64 3.42
N GLN A 27 23.68 0.48 3.45
CA GLN A 27 22.22 0.51 3.57
C GLN A 27 21.62 0.89 2.21
N GLY A 28 21.84 0.03 1.21
CA GLY A 28 21.25 0.19 -0.12
C GLY A 28 19.89 -0.50 -0.17
N GLY A 29 18.82 0.24 0.07
CA GLY A 29 17.47 -0.18 -0.28
C GLY A 29 17.01 0.62 -1.49
N ASN A 30 16.67 -0.06 -2.59
CA ASN A 30 16.05 0.60 -3.75
C ASN A 30 14.54 0.65 -3.52
N VAL A 31 14.05 1.73 -2.92
CA VAL A 31 12.60 2.00 -2.88
C VAL A 31 12.20 2.66 -4.20
N ARG A 32 11.27 2.01 -4.89
CA ARG A 32 10.63 2.50 -6.10
C ARG A 32 9.20 2.92 -5.77
N VAL A 33 8.66 3.83 -6.58
CA VAL A 33 7.29 4.30 -6.45
C VAL A 33 6.58 4.08 -7.78
N MET A 34 5.43 3.43 -7.74
CA MET A 34 4.48 3.38 -8.85
C MET A 34 3.33 4.32 -8.52
N LEU A 35 2.90 5.09 -9.52
CA LEU A 35 1.77 6.02 -9.41
C LEU A 35 0.71 5.62 -10.42
N ASP A 36 -0.54 5.65 -10.01
CA ASP A 36 -1.68 5.39 -10.89
C ASP A 36 -2.87 6.27 -10.50
N TYR A 37 -3.74 6.53 -11.48
CA TYR A 37 -4.93 7.36 -11.34
C TYR A 37 -6.11 6.72 -12.04
N TYR A 38 -7.20 6.56 -11.31
CA TYR A 38 -8.47 6.09 -11.83
C TYR A 38 -9.49 7.22 -11.82
N THR A 39 -10.26 7.36 -12.90
CA THR A 39 -11.38 8.32 -12.99
C THR A 39 -12.69 7.56 -13.05
N ALA A 40 -13.57 7.78 -12.07
CA ALA A 40 -14.85 7.09 -11.97
C ALA A 40 -15.81 7.50 -13.11
N LEU A 41 -16.54 6.53 -13.64
CA LEU A 41 -17.57 6.72 -14.66
C LEU A 41 -18.92 7.08 -14.04
N GLY A 42 -19.10 6.84 -12.74
CA GLY A 42 -20.36 7.03 -12.03
C GLY A 42 -21.28 5.82 -12.09
N THR A 43 -20.74 4.67 -12.47
CA THR A 43 -21.46 3.39 -12.58
C THR A 43 -20.96 2.35 -11.59
N GLU A 44 -19.85 2.64 -10.92
CA GLU A 44 -19.20 1.76 -9.95
C GLU A 44 -20.04 1.73 -8.67
N VAL A 45 -20.82 0.67 -8.48
CA VAL A 45 -21.72 0.47 -7.34
C VAL A 45 -21.02 -0.29 -6.22
N ALA A 46 -21.66 -0.38 -5.05
CA ALA A 46 -21.15 -1.21 -3.96
C ALA A 46 -20.84 -2.63 -4.44
N THR A 47 -19.73 -3.19 -3.97
CA THR A 47 -19.12 -4.47 -4.36
C THR A 47 -18.36 -4.51 -5.68
N ASP A 48 -18.41 -3.44 -6.48
CA ASP A 48 -17.56 -3.37 -7.67
C ASP A 48 -16.09 -3.21 -7.27
N THR A 49 -15.21 -3.89 -8.00
CA THR A 49 -13.76 -3.88 -7.81
C THR A 49 -13.10 -3.02 -8.88
N ILE A 50 -12.19 -2.15 -8.45
CA ILE A 50 -11.33 -1.33 -9.27
C ILE A 50 -9.91 -1.87 -9.12
N GLU A 51 -9.32 -2.28 -10.24
CA GLU A 51 -7.94 -2.75 -10.32
C GLU A 51 -7.03 -1.58 -10.70
N MET A 52 -5.99 -1.33 -9.90
CA MET A 52 -5.03 -0.24 -10.13
C MET A 52 -3.59 -0.78 -10.06
N CYS A 53 -2.65 -0.12 -10.73
CA CYS A 53 -1.23 -0.50 -10.76
C CYS A 53 -0.90 -1.87 -11.36
N ASP A 54 -1.59 -2.35 -12.42
CA ASP A 54 -1.43 -3.66 -13.13
C ASP A 54 -0.01 -3.96 -13.71
N GLU A 55 1.03 -3.28 -13.27
CA GLU A 55 2.42 -3.53 -13.69
C GLU A 55 3.38 -3.63 -12.49
N LEU A 56 2.90 -4.01 -11.31
CA LEU A 56 3.82 -4.32 -10.22
C LEU A 56 4.69 -5.54 -10.59
N PRO A 57 6.03 -5.41 -10.53
CA PRO A 57 6.91 -6.46 -11.01
C PRO A 57 6.86 -7.68 -10.07
N ILE A 58 6.92 -8.88 -10.66
CA ILE A 58 7.06 -10.13 -9.91
C ILE A 58 8.27 -10.04 -8.97
N GLY A 59 8.09 -10.43 -7.71
CA GLY A 59 9.11 -10.33 -6.67
C GLY A 59 9.20 -8.96 -6.01
N ALA A 60 8.39 -7.98 -6.40
CA ALA A 60 8.30 -6.71 -5.69
C ALA A 60 7.78 -6.91 -4.28
N LYS A 61 8.47 -6.31 -3.30
CA LYS A 61 8.05 -6.25 -1.91
C LYS A 61 7.36 -4.92 -1.64
N ILE A 62 6.06 -4.93 -1.35
CA ILE A 62 5.30 -3.72 -1.04
C ILE A 62 5.63 -3.25 0.38
N VAL A 63 5.96 -1.97 0.51
CA VAL A 63 6.35 -1.33 1.77
C VAL A 63 5.23 -0.43 2.29
N GLU A 64 4.68 0.40 1.42
CA GLU A 64 3.63 1.36 1.76
C GLU A 64 2.71 1.59 0.57
N VAL A 65 1.42 1.76 0.84
CA VAL A 65 0.44 2.14 -0.17
C VAL A 65 -0.28 3.40 0.32
N ILE A 66 -0.34 4.42 -0.53
CA ILE A 66 -1.06 5.66 -0.28
C ILE A 66 -2.19 5.74 -1.30
N ILE A 67 -3.42 5.87 -0.81
CA ILE A 67 -4.60 6.02 -1.65
C ILE A 67 -5.28 7.33 -1.29
N GLU A 68 -5.67 8.08 -2.31
CA GLU A 68 -6.48 9.29 -2.22
C GLU A 68 -7.80 9.06 -2.92
N ASN A 69 -8.89 8.97 -2.16
CA ASN A 69 -10.24 9.04 -2.71
C ASN A 69 -10.73 10.49 -2.68
N ASN A 70 -10.93 11.10 -3.85
CA ASN A 70 -11.49 12.45 -3.96
C ASN A 70 -13.03 12.50 -3.97
N ASP A 71 -13.69 11.34 -3.87
CA ASP A 71 -15.13 11.29 -3.65
C ASP A 71 -15.45 11.25 -2.15
N ALA A 72 -15.96 12.37 -1.62
CA ALA A 72 -16.36 12.49 -0.22
C ALA A 72 -17.64 11.71 0.13
N THR A 73 -18.37 11.18 -0.86
CA THR A 73 -19.65 10.50 -0.65
C THR A 73 -19.51 8.99 -0.53
N THR A 74 -18.35 8.45 -0.88
CA THR A 74 -18.09 7.02 -0.93
C THR A 74 -16.89 6.64 -0.10
N VAL A 75 -16.80 5.34 0.16
CA VAL A 75 -15.71 4.73 0.90
C VAL A 75 -15.26 3.52 0.10
N LEU A 76 -13.95 3.33 0.02
CA LEU A 76 -13.33 2.18 -0.64
C LEU A 76 -12.72 1.26 0.40
N ASP A 77 -12.85 -0.04 0.20
CA ASP A 77 -12.08 -1.04 0.94
C ASP A 77 -10.89 -1.50 0.08
N VAL A 78 -9.73 -1.63 0.71
CA VAL A 78 -8.49 -2.04 0.06
C VAL A 78 -8.15 -3.43 0.54
N GLY A 79 -7.96 -4.36 -0.38
CA GLY A 79 -7.67 -5.75 -0.06
C GLY A 79 -8.22 -6.70 -1.12
N ASP A 80 -7.93 -7.97 -0.93
CA ASP A 80 -8.46 -9.05 -1.77
C ASP A 80 -9.27 -10.00 -0.90
N ALA A 81 -10.57 -10.10 -1.19
CA ALA A 81 -11.49 -10.97 -0.47
C ALA A 81 -11.30 -12.46 -0.77
N GLU A 82 -10.66 -12.80 -1.90
CA GLU A 82 -10.30 -14.18 -2.25
C GLU A 82 -9.05 -14.63 -1.49
N VAL A 83 -8.11 -13.70 -1.24
CA VAL A 83 -6.82 -13.99 -0.63
C VAL A 83 -6.46 -12.91 0.41
N ASN A 84 -6.85 -13.15 1.67
CA ASN A 84 -6.62 -12.22 2.80
C ASN A 84 -5.15 -11.78 3.01
N ASN A 85 -4.17 -12.50 2.44
CA ASN A 85 -2.75 -12.17 2.58
C ASN A 85 -2.18 -11.38 1.40
N ARG A 86 -2.99 -11.02 0.39
CA ARG A 86 -2.51 -10.64 -0.94
C ARG A 86 -2.08 -9.19 -1.10
N TYR A 87 -2.60 -8.21 -0.36
CA TYR A 87 -2.18 -6.83 -0.65
C TYR A 87 -1.93 -6.03 0.61
N ILE A 88 -2.94 -5.89 1.46
CA ILE A 88 -2.87 -5.06 2.65
C ILE A 88 -3.99 -5.54 3.59
N ASN A 89 -3.78 -5.49 4.90
CA ASN A 89 -4.80 -5.88 5.87
C ASN A 89 -6.00 -4.91 5.78
N ASP A 90 -7.17 -5.41 5.35
CA ASP A 90 -8.44 -4.71 5.11
C ASP A 90 -8.47 -3.26 5.61
N ALA A 91 -8.12 -2.33 4.74
CA ALA A 91 -8.10 -0.90 5.05
C ALA A 91 -9.29 -0.20 4.39
N THR A 92 -9.83 0.79 5.08
CA THR A 92 -10.95 1.58 4.58
C THR A 92 -10.47 3.01 4.23
N VAL A 93 -10.87 3.50 3.06
CA VAL A 93 -10.41 4.76 2.46
C VAL A 93 -11.61 5.67 2.19
N ALA A 94 -11.77 6.68 3.04
CA ALA A 94 -12.78 7.73 2.88
C ALA A 94 -12.20 9.06 2.35
N ALA A 95 -10.86 9.17 2.30
CA ALA A 95 -10.12 10.35 1.86
C ALA A 95 -8.67 9.90 1.53
N ILE A 96 -7.66 10.65 1.94
CA ILE A 96 -6.26 10.20 1.87
C ILE A 96 -6.00 9.21 3.01
N THR A 97 -5.66 7.98 2.67
CA THR A 97 -5.27 6.92 3.60
C THR A 97 -3.87 6.43 3.26
N ARG A 98 -3.01 6.36 4.28
CA ARG A 98 -1.68 5.75 4.18
C ARG A 98 -1.73 4.41 4.89
N ILE A 99 -1.38 3.34 4.18
CA ILE A 99 -1.41 1.99 4.71
C ILE A 99 0.01 1.44 4.72
N ASN A 100 0.52 1.23 5.93
CA ASN A 100 1.81 0.59 6.14
C ASN A 100 1.59 -0.93 6.14
N VAL A 101 2.32 -1.66 5.30
CA VAL A 101 2.27 -3.12 5.29
C VAL A 101 3.07 -3.63 6.49
N LEU A 102 2.44 -3.65 7.67
CA LEU A 102 3.07 -4.05 8.92
C LEU A 102 2.84 -5.55 9.16
N THR A 103 3.83 -6.38 8.80
CA THR A 103 4.40 -7.47 9.63
C THR A 103 5.44 -8.30 8.84
N GLY A 104 6.61 -8.54 9.45
CA GLY A 104 7.50 -9.71 9.29
C GLY A 104 8.14 -10.05 7.93
N LEU A 105 7.47 -9.85 6.80
CA LEU A 105 7.85 -10.44 5.50
C LEU A 105 7.80 -9.49 4.31
N TYR A 106 7.09 -8.34 4.40
CA TYR A 106 6.65 -7.55 3.24
C TYR A 106 5.75 -8.38 2.30
N TYR A 107 4.77 -7.76 1.64
CA TYR A 107 3.99 -8.49 0.65
C TYR A 107 4.84 -8.67 -0.61
N THR A 108 5.04 -9.91 -1.08
CA THR A 108 5.81 -10.19 -2.30
C THR A 108 4.86 -10.52 -3.45
N VAL A 109 4.93 -9.74 -4.52
CA VAL A 109 4.15 -9.97 -5.74
C VAL A 109 4.53 -11.31 -6.36
N ASP A 110 3.55 -12.21 -6.48
CA ASP A 110 3.68 -13.58 -7.00
C ASP A 110 2.55 -13.90 -8.00
N MET A 111 2.92 -14.02 -9.28
CA MET A 111 1.99 -14.36 -10.36
C MET A 111 1.88 -15.89 -10.62
N THR A 112 2.42 -16.74 -9.74
CA THR A 112 2.41 -18.20 -9.94
C THR A 112 1.07 -18.86 -9.63
N THR A 113 0.13 -18.16 -8.98
CA THR A 113 -1.25 -18.63 -8.78
C THR A 113 -2.18 -18.10 -9.87
N ALA A 114 -2.85 -19.01 -10.59
CA ALA A 114 -3.44 -18.73 -11.90
C ALA A 114 -4.85 -18.08 -11.89
N ALA A 115 -5.47 -17.81 -10.73
CA ALA A 115 -6.86 -17.33 -10.69
C ALA A 115 -6.98 -15.79 -10.81
N THR A 116 -6.00 -15.04 -10.30
CA THR A 116 -6.02 -13.58 -10.26
C THR A 116 -4.57 -13.08 -10.31
N PRO A 117 -4.20 -12.25 -11.29
CA PRO A 117 -2.88 -11.62 -11.34
C PRO A 117 -2.62 -10.83 -10.04
N ASP A 118 -1.41 -11.00 -9.50
CA ASP A 118 -1.00 -10.43 -8.21
C ASP A 118 -0.27 -9.07 -8.32
N ASN A 119 -0.34 -8.49 -9.50
CA ASN A 119 0.46 -7.34 -9.91
C ASN A 119 -0.31 -6.03 -9.77
N GLN A 120 -1.34 -5.97 -8.93
CA GLN A 120 -2.30 -4.86 -8.86
C GLN A 120 -2.79 -4.60 -7.44
N ILE A 121 -3.27 -3.40 -7.16
CA ILE A 121 -3.97 -3.04 -5.92
C ILE A 121 -5.47 -3.04 -6.22
N LEU A 122 -6.21 -3.79 -5.41
CA LEU A 122 -7.66 -3.90 -5.53
C LEU A 122 -8.37 -2.95 -4.57
N LEU A 123 -9.32 -2.19 -5.11
CA LEU A 123 -10.21 -1.30 -4.36
C LEU A 123 -11.66 -1.71 -4.58
N THR A 124 -12.38 -1.99 -3.52
CA THR A 124 -13.80 -2.37 -3.58
C THR A 124 -14.66 -1.21 -3.12
N VAL A 125 -15.66 -0.83 -3.91
CA VAL A 125 -16.63 0.20 -3.53
C VAL A 125 -17.50 -0.33 -2.38
N ARG A 126 -17.52 0.36 -1.23
CA ARG A 126 -18.15 -0.18 -0.01
C ARG A 126 -19.65 0.05 0.07
N THR A 127 -20.11 1.28 -0.11
CA THR A 127 -21.45 1.70 0.33
C THR A 127 -22.30 2.39 -0.73
N ALA A 128 -21.73 3.28 -1.52
CA ALA A 128 -22.46 4.11 -2.47
C ALA A 128 -21.73 4.18 -3.81
N THR A 129 -22.46 4.47 -4.88
CA THR A 129 -21.90 4.62 -6.22
C THR A 129 -20.90 5.77 -6.25
N LEU A 130 -19.74 5.56 -6.87
CA LEU A 130 -18.78 6.64 -7.07
C LEU A 130 -19.41 7.78 -7.88
N THR A 131 -19.08 9.02 -7.53
CA THR A 131 -19.52 10.18 -8.30
C THR A 131 -18.71 10.25 -9.60
N ALA A 132 -19.40 10.34 -10.74
CA ALA A 132 -18.75 10.46 -12.06
C ALA A 132 -17.72 11.61 -12.08
N GLY A 133 -16.52 11.32 -12.59
CA GLY A 133 -15.40 12.25 -12.66
C GLY A 133 -14.58 12.37 -11.37
N SER A 134 -14.94 11.66 -10.31
CA SER A 134 -14.08 11.56 -9.12
C SER A 134 -12.80 10.82 -9.47
N VAL A 135 -11.70 11.24 -8.85
CA VAL A 135 -10.38 10.65 -9.09
C VAL A 135 -9.93 9.88 -7.86
N ILE A 136 -9.46 8.67 -8.09
CA ILE A 136 -8.74 7.87 -7.10
C ILE A 136 -7.26 7.91 -7.48
N GLY A 137 -6.43 8.45 -6.59
CA GLY A 137 -4.98 8.44 -6.73
C GLY A 137 -4.36 7.29 -5.93
N LEU A 138 -3.38 6.61 -6.51
CA LEU A 138 -2.66 5.51 -5.88
C LEU A 138 -1.15 5.74 -6.00
N ALA A 139 -0.45 5.56 -4.89
CA ALA A 139 1.00 5.47 -4.85
C ALA A 139 1.44 4.21 -4.11
N VAL A 140 2.18 3.34 -4.78
CA VAL A 140 2.72 2.11 -4.22
C VAL A 140 4.23 2.25 -4.08
N PHE A 141 4.71 2.19 -2.83
CA PHE A 141 6.14 2.14 -2.51
C PHE A 141 6.55 0.68 -2.38
N TYR A 142 7.52 0.26 -3.18
CA TYR A 142 7.96 -1.13 -3.23
C TYR A 142 9.47 -1.24 -3.41
N THR A 143 10.05 -2.39 -3.07
CA THR A 143 11.43 -2.74 -3.39
C THR A 143 11.48 -3.94 -4.32
N VAL A 144 12.50 -4.03 -5.17
CA VAL A 144 12.77 -5.20 -6.01
C VAL A 144 14.23 -5.58 -5.79
N GLU A 145 14.47 -6.84 -5.43
CA GLU A 145 15.80 -7.42 -5.20
C GLU A 145 16.29 -8.18 -6.44
#